data_AF-A0A957H6T6-F1
#
_entry.id   AF-A0A957H6T6-F1
#
_cell.length_a   1.000
_cell.length_b   1.000
_cell.length_c   1.000
_cell.angle_alpha   90.00
_cell.angle_beta   90.00
_cell.angle_gamma   90.00
#
_symmetry.space_group_name_H-M   'P 1'
#
loop_
_entity.id
_entity.type
_entity.pdbx_description
1 polymer ?
#
loop_
_entity_poly.entity_id
_entity_poly.type
_entity_poly.pdbx_seq_one_letter_code
_entity_poly.pdbx_strand_id
1 'polypeptide(L)'
;FLSEEFATAPPKLKRPYTFMMSALRALHVDFSPGRRASRGLTDWLNQMGQPRHLWPPPDGYPDVSAAWASNLLPRWNFSLALARNSLPGINVPLEAIVSAAGVSTSPEIIGLFGQIAGGRALDPATAELLTNYVSAGPPNNRAVRADLEDAVGLLFASPTFQWT
;
A
#
# COMPACT_ATOMS: atom_id res chain seq x y z
N PHE A 1 7.78 2.12 26.65
CA PHE A 1 7.23 3.02 25.62
C PHE A 1 7.22 4.51 26.01
N LEU A 2 7.51 4.90 27.26
CA LEU A 2 7.58 6.31 27.68
C LEU A 2 9.00 6.89 27.71
N SER A 3 10.01 6.15 27.25
CA SER A 3 11.38 6.63 27.19
C SER A 3 11.56 7.60 26.02
N GLU A 4 12.38 8.63 26.22
CA GLU A 4 12.68 9.66 25.23
C GLU A 4 13.15 9.06 23.89
N GLU A 5 13.99 8.04 23.93
CA GLU A 5 14.49 7.33 22.74
C GLU A 5 13.39 6.74 21.85
N PHE A 6 12.28 6.29 22.43
CA PHE A 6 11.14 5.78 21.65
C PHE A 6 10.26 6.92 21.13
N ALA A 7 10.24 8.07 21.82
CA ALA A 7 9.46 9.23 21.40
C ALA A 7 10.13 10.01 20.27
N THR A 8 11.47 9.97 20.17
CA THR A 8 12.27 10.72 19.19
C THR A 8 12.90 9.84 18.11
N ALA A 9 12.64 8.53 18.13
CA ALA A 9 13.18 7.59 17.15
C ALA A 9 12.87 8.04 15.72
N PRO A 10 13.87 8.09 14.82
CA PRO A 10 13.63 8.43 13.43
C PRO A 10 12.79 7.34 12.76
N PRO A 11 11.92 7.71 11.80
CA PRO A 11 11.11 6.74 11.07
C PRO A 11 12.01 5.79 10.29
N LYS A 12 11.58 4.53 10.20
CA LYS A 12 12.30 3.46 9.49
C LYS A 12 11.59 3.14 8.19
N LEU A 13 12.37 3.06 7.11
CA LEU A 13 11.85 2.62 5.82
C LEU A 13 11.49 1.12 5.89
N LYS A 14 10.25 0.77 5.58
CA LYS A 14 9.79 -0.63 5.57
C LYS A 14 10.60 -1.44 4.56
N ARG A 15 11.19 -2.55 5.02
CA ARG A 15 11.74 -3.60 4.13
C ARG A 15 10.65 -4.10 3.16
N PRO A 16 11.00 -4.53 1.93
CA PRO A 16 10.02 -4.96 0.93
C PRO A 16 8.95 -5.93 1.46
N TYR A 17 9.35 -6.94 2.24
CA TYR A 17 8.43 -7.89 2.86
C TYR A 17 7.46 -7.21 3.84
N THR A 18 7.96 -6.35 4.72
CA THR A 18 7.13 -5.60 5.69
C THR A 18 6.16 -4.67 4.98
N PHE A 19 6.61 -3.97 3.93
CA PHE A 19 5.77 -3.11 3.09
C PHE A 19 4.64 -3.91 2.44
N MET A 20 4.98 -5.00 1.76
CA MET A 20 4.03 -5.84 1.05
C MET A 20 2.98 -6.42 2.02
N MET A 21 3.41 -7.01 3.14
CA MET A 21 2.48 -7.59 4.13
C MET A 21 1.63 -6.54 4.82
N SER A 22 2.18 -5.34 5.07
CA SER A 22 1.42 -4.23 5.64
C SER A 22 0.32 -3.77 4.67
N ALA A 23 0.60 -3.70 3.37
CA ALA A 23 -0.38 -3.30 2.35
C ALA A 23 -1.50 -4.33 2.22
N LEU A 24 -1.14 -5.61 2.12
CA LEU A 24 -2.09 -6.72 2.06
C LEU A 24 -3.01 -6.75 3.30
N ARG A 25 -2.45 -6.50 4.49
CA ARG A 25 -3.20 -6.46 5.74
C ARG A 25 -4.13 -5.25 5.81
N ALA A 26 -3.64 -4.07 5.45
CA ALA A 26 -4.41 -2.83 5.52
C ALA A 26 -5.63 -2.85 4.57
N LEU A 27 -5.50 -3.53 3.43
CA LEU A 27 -6.58 -3.68 2.45
C LEU A 27 -7.42 -4.95 2.63
N HIS A 28 -7.27 -5.67 3.75
CA HIS A 28 -8.05 -6.88 4.06
C HIS A 28 -8.09 -7.88 2.89
N VAL A 29 -6.93 -8.14 2.31
CA VAL A 29 -6.83 -8.99 1.12
C VAL A 29 -7.25 -10.42 1.40
N ASP A 30 -8.13 -10.94 0.54
CA ASP A 30 -8.50 -12.35 0.49
C ASP A 30 -7.61 -13.12 -0.49
N PHE A 31 -7.20 -14.32 -0.10
CA PHE A 31 -6.41 -15.21 -0.95
C PHE A 31 -7.29 -16.30 -1.54
N SER A 32 -7.32 -16.38 -2.86
CA SER A 32 -7.96 -17.51 -3.54
C SER A 32 -7.21 -18.81 -3.25
N PRO A 33 -7.91 -19.94 -3.06
CA PRO A 33 -7.27 -21.25 -2.91
C PRO A 33 -6.29 -21.56 -4.06
N GLY A 34 -5.12 -22.10 -3.72
CA GLY A 34 -4.10 -22.54 -4.67
C GLY A 34 -2.76 -21.78 -4.58
N ARG A 35 -1.86 -22.04 -5.54
CA ARG A 35 -0.47 -21.54 -5.50
C ARG A 35 -0.23 -20.20 -6.21
N ARG A 36 -1.24 -19.66 -6.92
CA ARG A 36 -1.09 -18.46 -7.77
C ARG A 36 -0.67 -17.22 -6.96
N ALA A 37 -1.36 -16.96 -5.84
CA ALA A 37 -1.06 -15.83 -4.96
C ALA A 37 0.37 -15.91 -4.40
N SER A 38 0.75 -17.07 -3.84
CA SER A 38 2.07 -17.25 -3.24
C SER A 38 3.22 -17.08 -4.25
N ARG A 39 3.05 -17.58 -5.48
CA ARG A 39 4.04 -17.37 -6.56
C ARG A 39 4.13 -15.89 -6.93
N GLY A 40 3.00 -15.23 -7.22
CA GLY A 40 2.99 -13.82 -7.59
C GLY A 40 3.60 -12.91 -6.54
N LEU A 41 3.30 -13.12 -5.25
CA LEU A 41 3.92 -12.37 -4.15
C LEU A 41 5.43 -12.61 -4.04
N THR A 42 5.90 -13.83 -4.35
CA THR A 42 7.33 -14.13 -4.37
C THR A 42 8.02 -13.39 -5.51
N ASP A 43 7.40 -13.35 -6.70
CA ASP A 43 7.93 -12.63 -7.85
C ASP A 43 8.03 -11.12 -7.60
N TRP A 44 7.06 -10.53 -6.89
CA TRP A 44 7.12 -9.14 -6.46
C TRP A 44 8.26 -8.88 -5.46
N LEU A 45 8.46 -9.77 -4.48
CA LEU A 45 9.58 -9.65 -3.54
C LEU A 45 10.94 -9.74 -4.23
N ASN A 46 11.06 -10.61 -5.24
CA ASN A 46 12.26 -10.72 -6.05
C ASN A 46 12.54 -9.41 -6.80
N GLN A 47 11.51 -8.82 -7.43
CA GLN A 47 11.62 -7.52 -8.13
C GLN A 47 12.00 -6.37 -7.18
N MET A 48 11.48 -6.38 -5.94
CA MET A 48 11.85 -5.40 -4.91
C MET A 48 13.23 -5.63 -4.30
N GLY A 49 13.93 -6.73 -4.63
CA GLY A 49 15.27 -7.03 -4.15
C GLY A 49 15.35 -7.75 -2.81
N GLN A 50 14.23 -8.30 -2.29
CA GLN A 50 14.21 -9.10 -1.06
C GLN A 50 13.64 -10.51 -1.32
N PRO A 51 14.34 -11.36 -2.10
CA PRO A 51 13.94 -12.75 -2.26
C PRO A 51 13.81 -13.47 -0.90
N ARG A 52 12.87 -14.41 -0.78
CA ARG A 52 12.68 -15.10 0.50
C ARG A 52 13.80 -16.12 0.75
N HIS A 53 14.43 -16.05 1.92
CA HIS A 53 15.46 -16.98 2.39
C HIS A 53 16.74 -17.01 1.52
N LEU A 54 17.02 -15.94 0.77
CA LEU A 54 18.23 -15.85 -0.08
C LEU A 54 19.21 -14.79 0.42
N TRP A 55 19.28 -14.55 1.74
CA TRP A 55 20.33 -13.72 2.35
C TRP A 55 21.46 -14.62 2.85
N PRO A 56 22.67 -14.57 2.26
CA PRO A 56 23.75 -15.49 2.63
C PRO A 56 24.36 -15.27 4.03
N PRO A 57 24.60 -14.02 4.47
CA PRO A 57 25.16 -13.79 5.80
C PRO A 57 24.22 -14.23 6.94
N PRO A 58 24.76 -14.65 8.10
CA PRO A 58 23.97 -15.21 9.21
C PRO A 58 23.20 -14.15 10.04
N ASP A 59 23.23 -12.88 9.63
CA ASP A 59 22.59 -11.74 10.31
C ASP A 59 21.21 -11.37 9.74
N GLY A 60 20.82 -11.97 8.61
CA GLY A 60 19.57 -11.69 7.93
C GLY A 60 19.52 -10.35 7.19
N TYR A 61 18.42 -10.10 6.47
CA TYR A 61 18.30 -8.91 5.65
C TYR A 61 18.46 -7.61 6.45
N PRO A 62 19.29 -6.65 5.95
CA PRO A 62 19.61 -5.43 6.68
C PRO A 62 18.37 -4.60 6.97
N ASP A 63 18.31 -4.00 8.15
CA ASP A 63 17.18 -3.17 8.59
C ASP A 63 17.56 -1.68 8.62
N VAL A 64 18.27 -1.24 7.58
CA VAL A 64 18.68 0.15 7.35
C VAL A 64 18.11 0.66 6.03
N SER A 65 17.71 1.93 5.99
CA SER A 65 17.03 2.52 4.82
C SER A 65 17.90 2.49 3.55
N ALA A 66 19.21 2.68 3.68
CA ALA A 66 20.16 2.69 2.57
C ALA A 66 20.13 1.40 1.74
N ALA A 67 19.77 0.26 2.33
CA ALA A 67 19.67 -1.01 1.61
C ALA A 67 18.41 -1.11 0.72
N TRP A 68 17.40 -0.27 0.94
CA TRP A 68 16.06 -0.41 0.32
C TRP A 68 15.58 0.84 -0.43
N ALA A 69 16.22 1.99 -0.21
CA ALA A 69 15.76 3.27 -0.75
C ALA A 69 15.99 3.44 -2.26
N SER A 70 16.90 2.67 -2.87
CA SER A 70 17.27 2.81 -4.29
C SER A 70 16.32 2.12 -5.28
N ASN A 71 15.45 1.21 -4.82
CA ASN A 71 14.60 0.38 -5.68
C ASN A 71 13.10 0.57 -5.39
N LEU A 72 12.60 1.80 -5.55
CA LEU A 72 11.21 2.15 -5.21
C LEU A 72 10.19 1.81 -6.30
N LEU A 73 10.59 1.77 -7.57
CA LEU A 73 9.68 1.56 -8.70
C LEU A 73 8.85 0.26 -8.58
N PRO A 74 9.44 -0.91 -8.22
CA PRO A 74 8.66 -2.13 -8.02
C PRO A 74 7.65 -2.03 -6.87
N ARG A 75 7.92 -1.18 -5.86
CA ARG A 75 7.00 -0.94 -4.74
C ARG A 75 5.78 -0.15 -5.18
N TRP A 76 5.99 0.88 -6.01
CA TRP A 76 4.91 1.67 -6.60
C TRP A 76 4.05 0.82 -7.54
N ASN A 77 4.70 0.03 -8.41
CA ASN A 77 3.99 -0.87 -9.32
C ASN A 77 3.17 -1.91 -8.57
N PHE A 78 3.71 -2.46 -7.47
CA PHE A 78 2.97 -3.37 -6.61
C PHE A 78 1.75 -2.70 -5.97
N SER A 79 1.88 -1.49 -5.42
CA SER A 79 0.75 -0.77 -4.81
C SER A 79 -0.37 -0.49 -5.81
N LEU A 80 -0.02 -0.04 -7.03
CA LEU A 80 -0.99 0.15 -8.11
C LEU A 80 -1.64 -1.17 -8.53
N ALA A 81 -0.84 -2.22 -8.72
CA ALA A 81 -1.37 -3.53 -9.11
C ALA A 81 -2.31 -4.12 -8.05
N LEU A 82 -1.99 -3.91 -6.77
CA LEU A 82 -2.80 -4.31 -5.64
C LEU A 82 -4.13 -3.54 -5.61
N ALA A 83 -4.10 -2.20 -5.69
CA ALA A 83 -5.30 -1.38 -5.64
C ALA A 83 -6.24 -1.62 -6.85
N ARG A 84 -5.69 -1.87 -8.04
CA ARG A 84 -6.43 -2.29 -9.24
C ARG A 84 -6.95 -3.74 -9.21
N ASN A 85 -6.72 -4.47 -8.11
CA ASN A 85 -7.08 -5.88 -7.96
C ASN A 85 -6.55 -6.77 -9.11
N SER A 86 -5.34 -6.49 -9.60
CA SER A 86 -4.75 -7.12 -10.79
C SER A 86 -3.76 -8.26 -10.49
N LEU A 87 -3.63 -8.62 -9.20
CA LEU A 87 -2.70 -9.65 -8.74
C LEU A 87 -3.34 -11.06 -8.80
N PRO A 88 -2.75 -12.04 -9.50
CA PRO A 88 -3.35 -13.37 -9.64
C PRO A 88 -3.58 -14.09 -8.31
N GLY A 89 -4.82 -14.47 -8.03
CA GLY A 89 -5.20 -15.22 -6.83
C GLY A 89 -5.28 -14.36 -5.56
N ILE A 90 -5.18 -13.04 -5.70
CA ILE A 90 -5.40 -12.05 -4.65
C ILE A 90 -6.68 -11.31 -4.98
N ASN A 91 -7.54 -11.13 -3.99
CA ASN A 91 -8.77 -10.35 -4.12
C ASN A 91 -8.75 -9.21 -3.10
N VAL A 92 -8.87 -7.98 -3.58
CA VAL A 92 -8.89 -6.77 -2.76
C VAL A 92 -10.32 -6.23 -2.67
N PRO A 93 -10.99 -6.31 -1.51
CA PRO A 93 -12.40 -5.97 -1.37
C PRO A 93 -12.63 -4.46 -1.17
N LEU A 94 -12.11 -3.60 -2.06
CA LEU A 94 -12.19 -2.13 -1.90
C LEU A 94 -13.62 -1.61 -1.74
N GLU A 95 -14.56 -2.14 -2.53
CA GLU A 95 -15.98 -1.76 -2.43
C GLU A 95 -16.60 -2.13 -1.08
N ALA A 96 -16.23 -3.30 -0.54
CA ALA A 96 -16.72 -3.72 0.76
C ALA A 96 -16.16 -2.84 1.89
N ILE A 97 -14.90 -2.41 1.77
CA ILE A 97 -14.27 -1.45 2.70
C ILE A 97 -15.02 -0.11 2.66
N VAL A 98 -15.27 0.41 1.46
CA VAL A 98 -16.02 1.67 1.24
C VAL A 98 -17.44 1.56 1.82
N SER A 99 -18.15 0.48 1.50
CA SER A 99 -19.51 0.25 1.99
C SER A 99 -19.57 0.09 3.51
N ALA A 100 -18.60 -0.60 4.13
CA ALA A 100 -18.54 -0.80 5.57
C ALA A 100 -18.26 0.52 6.32
N ALA A 101 -17.51 1.43 5.70
CA ALA A 101 -17.24 2.76 6.23
C ALA A 101 -18.41 3.75 6.00
N GLY A 102 -19.40 3.41 5.18
CA GLY A 102 -20.54 4.27 4.88
C GLY A 102 -20.20 5.53 4.07
N VAL A 103 -19.07 5.52 3.35
CA VAL A 103 -18.64 6.64 2.50
C VAL A 103 -19.10 6.45 1.06
N SER A 104 -19.39 7.54 0.35
CA SER A 104 -20.03 7.45 -0.98
C SER A 104 -19.53 8.46 -2.01
N THR A 105 -18.75 9.46 -1.59
CA THR A 105 -18.15 10.45 -2.48
C THR A 105 -16.65 10.21 -2.67
N SER A 106 -16.10 10.61 -3.82
CA SER A 106 -14.66 10.45 -4.08
C SER A 106 -13.75 11.06 -3.00
N PRO A 107 -14.00 12.28 -2.48
CA PRO A 107 -13.19 12.84 -1.39
C PRO A 107 -13.26 12.02 -0.10
N GLU A 108 -14.45 11.52 0.27
CA GLU A 108 -14.60 10.67 1.47
C GLU A 108 -13.86 9.33 1.30
N ILE A 109 -13.92 8.72 0.11
CA ILE A 109 -13.21 7.47 -0.19
C ILE A 109 -11.70 7.70 -0.12
N ILE A 110 -11.19 8.80 -0.70
CA ILE A 110 -9.78 9.18 -0.61
C ILE A 110 -9.37 9.39 0.85
N GLY A 111 -10.19 10.10 1.64
CA GLY A 111 -9.97 10.32 3.06
C GLY A 111 -9.90 9.01 3.85
N LEU A 112 -10.82 8.09 3.59
CA LEU A 112 -10.85 6.75 4.20
C LEU A 112 -9.56 5.98 3.93
N PHE A 113 -9.18 5.83 2.66
CA PHE A 113 -7.97 5.07 2.30
C PHE A 113 -6.69 5.78 2.73
N GLY A 114 -6.70 7.11 2.79
CA GLY A 114 -5.63 7.89 3.37
C GLY A 114 -5.43 7.62 4.86
N GLN A 115 -6.53 7.51 5.61
CA GLN A 115 -6.50 7.10 7.02
C GLN A 115 -6.05 5.64 7.18
N ILE A 116 -6.49 4.73 6.33
CA ILE A 116 -6.06 3.32 6.34
C ILE A 116 -4.55 3.22 6.07
N ALA A 117 -4.04 3.96 5.08
CA ALA A 117 -2.63 3.94 4.72
C ALA A 117 -1.75 4.62 5.79
N GLY A 118 -2.11 5.82 6.22
CA GLY A 118 -1.28 6.63 7.10
C GLY A 118 -1.55 6.50 8.59
N GLY A 119 -2.63 5.83 9.00
CA GLY A 119 -3.10 5.79 10.39
C GLY A 119 -3.59 7.13 10.93
N ARG A 120 -3.70 8.16 10.08
CA ARG A 120 -4.09 9.53 10.40
C ARG A 120 -4.80 10.18 9.23
N ALA A 121 -5.51 11.27 9.48
CA ALA A 121 -6.11 12.07 8.41
C ALA A 121 -5.03 12.54 7.41
N LEU A 122 -5.41 12.57 6.12
CA LEU A 122 -4.57 13.16 5.08
C LEU A 122 -4.37 14.64 5.35
N ASP A 123 -3.20 15.15 4.97
CA ASP A 123 -3.03 16.59 4.90
C ASP A 123 -3.98 17.18 3.83
N PRO A 124 -4.53 18.38 4.05
CA PRO A 124 -5.52 18.96 3.13
C PRO A 124 -5.01 19.10 1.70
N ALA A 125 -3.73 19.40 1.50
CA ALA A 125 -3.14 19.57 0.17
C ALA A 125 -3.10 18.24 -0.60
N THR A 126 -2.67 17.14 0.02
CA THR A 126 -2.71 15.80 -0.60
C THR A 126 -4.14 15.35 -0.87
N ALA A 127 -5.07 15.61 0.05
CA ALA A 127 -6.48 15.28 -0.16
C ALA A 127 -7.07 16.01 -1.37
N GLU A 128 -6.76 17.30 -1.52
CA GLU A 128 -7.16 18.11 -2.67
C GLU A 128 -6.52 17.60 -3.98
N LEU A 129 -5.20 17.32 -3.97
CA LEU A 129 -4.49 16.79 -5.13
C LEU A 129 -5.07 15.47 -5.64
N LEU A 130 -5.34 14.53 -4.73
CA LEU A 130 -5.95 13.24 -5.09
C LEU A 130 -7.41 13.40 -5.53
N THR A 131 -8.14 14.33 -4.92
CA THR A 131 -9.53 14.62 -5.34
C THR A 131 -9.56 15.19 -6.75
N ASN A 132 -8.64 16.09 -7.08
CA ASN A 132 -8.51 16.68 -8.42
C ASN A 132 -7.98 15.69 -9.46
N TYR A 133 -7.25 14.66 -9.03
CA TYR A 133 -6.82 13.57 -9.91
C TYR A 133 -7.99 12.70 -10.37
N VAL A 134 -8.99 12.48 -9.50
CA VAL A 134 -10.15 11.64 -9.81
C VAL A 134 -11.15 12.38 -10.70
N SER A 135 -11.55 11.75 -11.81
CA SER A 135 -12.56 12.29 -12.71
C SER A 135 -13.86 12.64 -11.98
N ALA A 136 -14.51 13.75 -12.38
CA ALA A 136 -15.80 14.14 -11.84
C ALA A 136 -16.89 13.12 -12.20
N GLY A 137 -17.67 12.69 -11.20
CA GLY A 137 -18.80 11.79 -11.39
C GLY A 137 -19.03 10.86 -10.20
N PRO A 138 -20.06 10.00 -10.27
CA PRO A 138 -20.34 9.05 -9.21
C PRO A 138 -19.28 7.91 -9.19
N PRO A 139 -18.89 7.37 -8.02
CA PRO A 139 -17.87 6.31 -7.92
C PRO A 139 -18.20 4.99 -8.65
N ASN A 140 -19.47 4.77 -9.01
CA ASN A 140 -19.88 3.60 -9.80
C ASN A 140 -19.55 3.75 -11.30
N ASN A 141 -19.17 4.94 -11.77
CA ASN A 141 -18.69 5.15 -13.12
C ASN A 141 -17.32 4.47 -13.29
N ARG A 142 -17.15 3.72 -14.38
CA ARG A 142 -15.91 2.97 -14.65
C ARG A 142 -14.66 3.84 -14.65
N ALA A 143 -14.71 5.04 -15.23
CA ALA A 143 -13.55 5.94 -15.27
C ALA A 143 -13.21 6.45 -13.86
N VAL A 144 -14.22 6.93 -13.13
CA VAL A 144 -14.07 7.40 -11.74
C VAL A 144 -13.54 6.30 -10.83
N ARG A 145 -14.05 5.08 -10.98
CA ARG A 145 -13.57 3.90 -10.24
C ARG A 145 -12.10 3.60 -10.52
N ALA A 146 -11.69 3.62 -11.79
CA ALA A 146 -10.29 3.39 -12.15
C ALA A 146 -9.37 4.45 -11.54
N ASP A 147 -9.77 5.72 -11.58
CA ASP A 147 -9.01 6.81 -10.95
C ASP A 147 -8.97 6.66 -9.42
N LEU A 148 -10.05 6.19 -8.79
CA LEU A 148 -10.09 5.89 -7.35
C LEU A 148 -9.15 4.74 -6.99
N GLU A 149 -9.15 3.65 -7.76
CA GLU A 149 -8.21 2.53 -7.59
C GLU A 149 -6.75 3.02 -7.73
N ASP A 150 -6.48 3.91 -8.67
CA ASP A 150 -5.17 4.55 -8.84
C ASP A 150 -4.81 5.45 -7.67
N ALA A 151 -5.74 6.28 -7.19
CA ALA A 151 -5.54 7.13 -6.01
C ALA A 151 -5.22 6.31 -4.76
N VAL A 152 -5.91 5.18 -4.56
CA VAL A 152 -5.58 4.22 -3.48
C VAL A 152 -4.18 3.66 -3.69
N GLY A 153 -3.83 3.22 -4.91
CA GLY A 153 -2.47 2.75 -5.20
C GLY A 153 -1.38 3.79 -4.91
N LEU A 154 -1.63 5.06 -5.24
CA LEU A 154 -0.73 6.19 -4.95
C LEU A 154 -0.58 6.43 -3.45
N LEU A 155 -1.65 6.33 -2.66
CA LEU A 155 -1.60 6.43 -1.20
C LEU A 155 -0.69 5.36 -0.58
N PHE A 156 -0.78 4.11 -1.04
CA PHE A 156 0.09 3.02 -0.60
C PHE A 156 1.51 3.12 -1.17
N ALA A 157 1.71 3.82 -2.29
CA ALA A 157 3.02 4.13 -2.84
C ALA A 157 3.71 5.33 -2.15
N SER A 158 2.95 6.14 -1.41
CA SER A 158 3.41 7.39 -0.81
C SER A 158 4.45 7.18 0.31
N PRO A 159 5.30 8.17 0.62
CA PRO A 159 6.18 8.12 1.79
C PRO A 159 5.43 7.84 3.09
N THR A 160 4.22 8.34 3.27
CA THR A 160 3.41 8.09 4.46
C THR A 160 3.21 6.60 4.72
N PHE A 161 3.02 5.79 3.68
CA PHE A 161 2.88 4.34 3.83
C PHE A 161 4.23 3.60 3.84
N GLN A 162 5.27 4.14 3.23
CA GLN A 162 6.55 3.41 3.12
C GLN A 162 7.39 3.42 4.39
N TRP A 163 7.15 4.36 5.30
CA TRP A 163 7.90 4.51 6.54
C TRP A 163 7.07 4.04 7.76
N THR A 164 7.71 3.70 8.88
CA THR A 164 7.10 3.30 10.17
C THR A 164 7.86 3.89 11.33
#